data_AF-A0A094L745-F1
#
_entry.id   AF-A0A094L745-F1
#
_cell.length_a   1.000
_cell.length_b   1.000
_cell.length_c   1.000
_cell.angle_alpha   90.00
_cell.angle_beta   90.00
_cell.angle_gamma   90.00
#
_symmetry.space_group_name_H-M   'P 1'
#
loop_
_entity.id
_entity.type
_entity.pdbx_description
1 polymer ?
#
loop_
_entity_poly.entity_id
_entity_poly.type
_entity_poly.pdbx_seq_one_letter_code
_entity_poly.pdbx_strand_id
1 'polypeptide(L)'
;FSFSFLVCSQFSRGVFAIFGFYDKKSVNTITSFCGTLHVSFITPSFPTDGTHPFVIQMRPDLKGALLSLIEYYQWTKFAYLYDSDRGLSTLQAVLDSAAEKKWQVTAINVGNINNDRKDETYRSLFQDLEVKKERRVILDCERDKVNDIVDQVITIGKHVKGYHYIIANLGFTDGDLSKIQFGGANVSGFQIVDYDDPLVSKFIQRWSTLEEKEYPGAHTSTIKYTSALTYDAVQVMTEAFRNLRKQRIEISRRGNAGDCLANPAVPWGHGVEIERALKQVQVEGLTGNIKFDQNGKRINFTINIMELKSTGPRKIGYWSEVDKMVVNPLDGPLGNESSGLENKTIIVTTILESPYVMMKKNHEMLEGNDRYEGYCVDLATEIAKHCGFKYKLTIVGDGKYGARDADTKIWNGMVGELVYGKADIAIAPLTITLVREEVIDFSKPFMSLGISIMIKKPQKSKPGVFSFLDPLAYEIWMCIVFAYIGVSVVLFLVSRFSPYEWHTEEFEDGRETQTNESTNEFGIFNSLWFSLGAFMQQGCDISPRSLSGRIVGGVWWFFTLIIISSYTANLAAFLTVERMVSPIESAEDLSKQTEIAYGTLDSGSTKEFFR
;
A
#
# COMPACT_ATOMS: atom_id res chain seq x y z
N PHE A 1 11.69 -38.23 34.57
CA PHE A 1 11.76 -39.53 35.27
C PHE A 1 11.41 -40.73 34.38
N SER A 2 10.24 -40.78 33.73
CA SER A 2 9.85 -41.93 32.88
C SER A 2 10.88 -42.27 31.77
N PHE A 3 11.40 -41.25 31.08
CA PHE A 3 12.33 -41.47 29.96
C PHE A 3 13.71 -41.97 30.38
N SER A 4 14.29 -41.43 31.46
CA SER A 4 15.58 -41.89 32.01
C SER A 4 15.53 -43.36 32.43
N PHE A 5 14.41 -43.79 33.02
CA PHE A 5 14.19 -45.19 33.38
C PHE A 5 14.19 -46.12 32.17
N LEU A 6 13.56 -45.71 31.06
CA LEU A 6 13.54 -46.49 29.81
C LEU A 6 14.94 -46.66 29.22
N VAL A 7 15.75 -45.59 29.18
CA VAL A 7 17.14 -45.65 28.69
C VAL A 7 17.96 -46.61 29.56
N CYS A 8 17.85 -46.51 30.88
CA CYS A 8 18.50 -47.42 31.82
C CYS A 8 18.04 -48.87 31.65
N SER A 9 16.75 -49.10 31.44
CA SER A 9 16.19 -50.43 31.20
C SER A 9 16.74 -51.08 29.93
N GLN A 10 16.82 -50.31 28.83
CA GLN A 10 17.41 -50.79 27.57
C GLN A 10 18.92 -51.01 27.71
N PHE A 11 19.60 -50.15 28.45
CA PHE A 11 21.02 -50.33 28.77
C PHE A 11 21.24 -51.64 29.53
N SER A 12 20.48 -51.89 30.60
CA SER A 12 20.56 -53.13 31.39
C SER A 12 20.27 -54.39 30.57
N ARG A 13 19.36 -54.30 29.59
CA ARG A 13 19.09 -55.38 28.61
C ARG A 13 20.23 -55.61 27.63
N GLY A 14 21.20 -54.70 27.57
CA GLY A 14 22.40 -54.85 26.77
C GLY A 14 22.20 -54.56 25.28
N VAL A 15 21.25 -53.70 24.91
CA VAL A 15 20.99 -53.36 23.49
C VAL A 15 22.19 -52.67 22.84
N PHE A 16 22.34 -52.87 21.53
CA PHE A 16 23.45 -52.35 20.74
C PHE A 16 23.22 -50.96 20.13
N ALA A 17 21.97 -50.56 19.98
CA ALA A 17 21.59 -49.24 19.49
C ALA A 17 20.17 -48.96 19.98
N ILE A 18 19.86 -47.69 20.19
CA ILE A 18 18.51 -47.26 20.58
C ILE A 18 17.97 -46.38 19.45
N PHE A 19 16.79 -46.71 18.95
CA PHE A 19 16.05 -45.88 18.01
C PHE A 19 14.84 -45.27 18.71
N GLY A 20 14.60 -43.98 18.54
CA GLY A 20 13.42 -43.35 19.10
C GLY A 20 13.33 -41.84 18.88
N PHE A 21 12.27 -41.26 19.42
CA PHE A 21 12.03 -39.82 19.42
C PHE A 21 12.49 -39.22 20.74
N TYR A 22 12.93 -37.97 20.70
CA TYR A 22 12.99 -37.10 21.87
C TYR A 22 12.16 -35.85 21.66
N ASP A 23 11.88 -35.20 22.78
CA ASP A 23 11.27 -33.89 22.90
C ASP A 23 12.35 -32.89 23.40
N LYS A 24 12.09 -31.59 23.29
CA LYS A 24 12.96 -30.53 23.80
C LYS A 24 13.27 -30.69 25.29
N LYS A 25 12.34 -31.23 26.08
CA LYS A 25 12.57 -31.49 27.51
C LYS A 25 13.48 -32.68 27.77
N SER A 26 13.54 -33.67 26.85
CA SER A 26 14.30 -34.91 27.03
C SER A 26 15.63 -34.96 26.26
N VAL A 27 15.86 -34.06 25.29
CA VAL A 27 17.08 -34.03 24.47
C VAL A 27 18.37 -33.95 25.30
N ASN A 28 18.40 -33.11 26.34
CA ASN A 28 19.56 -32.98 27.24
C ASN A 28 19.81 -34.25 28.05
N THR A 29 18.73 -34.97 28.39
CA THR A 29 18.85 -36.26 29.08
C THR A 29 19.51 -37.28 28.14
N ILE A 30 19.00 -37.42 26.91
CA ILE A 30 19.52 -38.39 25.95
C ILE A 30 20.97 -38.13 25.60
N THR A 31 21.30 -36.90 25.23
CA THR A 31 22.66 -36.53 24.83
C THR A 31 23.68 -36.79 25.96
N SER A 32 23.30 -36.53 27.21
CA SER A 32 24.12 -36.82 28.39
C SER A 32 24.33 -38.33 28.61
N PHE A 33 23.25 -39.13 28.57
CA PHE A 33 23.35 -40.59 28.75
C PHE A 33 24.11 -41.27 27.60
N CYS A 34 23.83 -40.90 26.35
CA CYS A 34 24.49 -41.46 25.18
C CYS A 34 25.98 -41.13 25.16
N GLY A 35 26.36 -39.89 25.50
CA GLY A 35 27.75 -39.48 25.64
C GLY A 35 28.50 -40.24 26.74
N THR A 36 27.84 -40.49 27.87
CA THR A 36 28.46 -41.18 29.02
C THR A 36 28.59 -42.68 28.77
N LEU A 37 27.49 -43.34 28.38
CA LEU A 37 27.42 -44.80 28.25
C LEU A 37 27.94 -45.32 26.90
N HIS A 38 28.25 -44.43 25.95
CA HIS A 38 28.69 -44.76 24.59
C HIS A 38 27.67 -45.65 23.86
N VAL A 39 26.39 -45.27 23.95
CA VAL A 39 25.28 -45.97 23.30
C VAL A 39 24.75 -45.11 22.15
N SER A 40 24.88 -45.62 20.92
CA SER A 40 24.41 -44.95 19.72
C SER A 40 22.88 -44.83 19.72
N PHE A 41 22.40 -43.59 19.61
CA PHE A 41 20.99 -43.23 19.54
C PHE A 41 20.64 -42.66 18.17
N ILE A 42 19.63 -43.23 17.51
CA ILE A 42 19.18 -42.82 16.17
C ILE A 42 17.79 -42.20 16.29
N THR A 43 17.57 -41.04 15.67
CA THR A 43 16.32 -40.31 15.84
C THR A 43 15.83 -39.54 14.60
N PRO A 44 14.52 -39.54 14.32
CA PRO A 44 13.88 -38.68 13.33
C PRO A 44 13.32 -37.36 13.92
N SER A 45 13.60 -37.07 15.21
CA SER A 45 13.23 -35.81 15.88
C SER A 45 13.95 -34.59 15.27
N PHE A 46 13.61 -33.39 15.76
CA PHE A 46 14.22 -32.14 15.31
C PHE A 46 15.75 -32.11 15.60
N PRO A 47 16.58 -31.46 14.76
CA PRO A 47 18.03 -31.44 14.97
C PRO A 47 18.43 -30.81 16.31
N THR A 48 19.49 -31.31 16.94
CA THR A 48 19.98 -30.76 18.22
C THR A 48 20.79 -29.47 18.03
N ASP A 49 20.71 -28.59 19.03
CA ASP A 49 21.61 -27.44 19.13
C ASP A 49 23.01 -27.92 19.61
N GLY A 50 24.07 -27.59 18.87
CA GLY A 50 25.43 -28.05 19.14
C GLY A 50 25.80 -29.40 18.52
N THR A 51 26.92 -29.97 18.97
CA THR A 51 27.49 -31.24 18.49
C THR A 51 27.53 -32.23 19.64
N HIS A 52 26.80 -33.34 19.51
CA HIS A 52 26.73 -34.38 20.53
C HIS A 52 27.21 -35.72 19.97
N PRO A 53 28.14 -36.42 20.63
CA PRO A 53 28.55 -37.75 20.22
C PRO A 53 27.44 -38.78 20.49
N PHE A 54 27.49 -39.90 19.76
CA PHE A 54 26.55 -41.02 19.83
C PHE A 54 25.10 -40.68 19.47
N VAL A 55 24.84 -39.59 18.76
CA VAL A 55 23.50 -39.21 18.29
C VAL A 55 23.49 -39.09 16.77
N ILE A 56 22.71 -39.93 16.09
CA ILE A 56 22.50 -39.90 14.64
C ILE A 56 21.11 -39.32 14.35
N GLN A 57 21.07 -38.22 13.61
CA GLN A 57 19.87 -37.42 13.39
C GLN A 57 19.42 -37.58 11.94
N MET A 58 18.24 -38.17 11.74
CA MET A 58 17.69 -38.43 10.40
C MET A 58 17.04 -37.19 9.77
N ARG A 59 16.62 -36.22 10.58
CA ARG A 59 15.99 -35.00 10.07
C ARG A 59 17.07 -34.01 9.57
N PRO A 60 17.02 -33.56 8.31
CA PRO A 60 17.92 -32.52 7.82
C PRO A 60 17.59 -31.15 8.43
N ASP A 61 18.54 -30.23 8.37
CA ASP A 61 18.33 -28.84 8.79
C ASP A 61 17.46 -28.07 7.78
N LEU A 62 16.48 -27.31 8.29
CA LEU A 62 15.56 -26.52 7.48
C LEU A 62 15.98 -25.04 7.40
N LYS A 63 16.88 -24.58 8.27
CA LYS A 63 17.23 -23.15 8.43
C LYS A 63 17.71 -22.52 7.12
N GLY A 64 18.68 -23.16 6.46
CA GLY A 64 19.25 -22.66 5.21
C GLY A 64 18.21 -22.57 4.07
N ALA A 65 17.34 -23.57 3.95
CA ALA A 65 16.26 -23.59 2.96
C ALA A 65 15.22 -22.49 3.23
N LEU A 66 14.84 -22.29 4.50
CA LEU A 66 13.88 -21.25 4.89
C LEU A 66 14.42 -19.84 4.59
N LEU A 67 15.66 -19.55 4.98
CA LEU A 67 16.28 -18.25 4.69
C LEU A 67 16.39 -18.00 3.18
N SER A 68 16.79 -19.01 2.42
CA SER A 68 16.87 -18.91 0.95
C SER A 68 15.50 -18.63 0.32
N LEU A 69 14.42 -19.20 0.86
CA LEU A 69 13.06 -18.95 0.37
C LEU A 69 12.58 -17.53 0.69
N ILE A 70 12.88 -17.01 1.88
CA ILE A 70 12.57 -15.62 2.28
C ILE A 70 13.29 -14.63 1.35
N GLU A 71 14.55 -14.92 1.02
CA GLU A 71 15.36 -14.13 0.08
C GLU A 71 14.84 -14.21 -1.35
N TYR A 72 14.45 -15.41 -1.81
CA TYR A 72 13.86 -15.62 -3.12
C TYR A 72 12.60 -14.77 -3.32
N TYR A 73 11.72 -14.72 -2.30
CA TYR A 73 10.53 -13.86 -2.33
C TYR A 73 10.83 -12.38 -2.02
N GLN A 74 12.08 -12.02 -1.73
CA GLN A 74 12.50 -10.66 -1.38
C GLN A 74 11.67 -10.03 -0.25
N TRP A 75 11.36 -10.82 0.78
CA TRP A 75 10.58 -10.34 1.91
C TRP A 75 11.41 -9.46 2.84
N THR A 76 10.84 -8.31 3.23
CA THR A 76 11.46 -7.35 4.18
C THR A 76 10.69 -7.22 5.49
N LYS A 77 9.38 -7.49 5.49
CA LYS A 77 8.50 -7.44 6.66
C LYS A 77 7.55 -8.64 6.65
N PHE A 78 7.46 -9.35 7.77
CA PHE A 78 6.60 -10.53 7.93
C PHE A 78 6.36 -10.90 9.41
N ALA A 79 5.29 -11.65 9.66
CA ALA A 79 5.01 -12.27 10.95
C ALA A 79 5.56 -13.70 11.01
N TYR A 80 6.10 -14.10 12.16
CA TYR A 80 6.67 -15.42 12.40
C TYR A 80 5.97 -16.09 13.58
N LEU A 81 5.04 -17.00 13.30
CA LEU A 81 4.32 -17.77 14.31
C LEU A 81 5.07 -19.07 14.58
N TYR A 82 5.49 -19.27 15.82
CA TYR A 82 6.33 -20.41 16.19
C TYR A 82 5.81 -21.19 17.39
N ASP A 83 6.12 -22.48 17.41
CA ASP A 83 5.89 -23.37 18.56
C ASP A 83 7.19 -23.64 19.32
N SER A 84 7.17 -23.45 20.64
CA SER A 84 8.34 -23.66 21.50
C SER A 84 8.76 -25.13 21.64
N ASP A 85 7.88 -26.07 21.33
CA ASP A 85 8.08 -27.51 21.52
C ASP A 85 9.11 -28.09 20.53
N ARG A 86 9.25 -27.50 19.33
CA ARG A 86 10.22 -27.91 18.30
C ARG A 86 11.64 -27.38 18.53
N GLY A 87 11.83 -26.52 19.53
CA GLY A 87 13.06 -25.74 19.72
C GLY A 87 12.97 -24.35 19.07
N LEU A 88 14.00 -23.54 19.31
CA LEU A 88 14.05 -22.13 18.87
C LEU A 88 15.21 -21.86 17.89
N SER A 89 15.88 -22.92 17.43
CA SER A 89 17.06 -22.84 16.55
C SER A 89 16.73 -22.14 15.22
N THR A 90 15.56 -22.42 14.65
CA THR A 90 15.03 -21.78 13.44
C THR A 90 14.77 -20.30 13.66
N LEU A 91 14.08 -19.96 14.75
CA LEU A 91 13.80 -18.58 15.13
C LEU A 91 15.09 -17.77 15.34
N GLN A 92 16.09 -18.32 16.03
CA GLN A 92 17.38 -17.67 16.25
C GLN A 92 18.05 -17.33 14.91
N ALA A 93 18.15 -18.29 13.99
CA ALA A 93 18.76 -18.06 12.68
C ALA A 93 18.01 -17.00 11.84
N VAL A 94 16.68 -16.95 11.94
CA VAL A 94 15.87 -15.92 11.26
C VAL A 94 16.11 -14.55 11.88
N LEU A 95 16.20 -14.43 13.22
CA LEU A 95 16.45 -13.16 13.90
C LEU A 95 17.87 -12.62 13.65
N ASP A 96 18.87 -13.50 13.63
CA ASP A 96 20.25 -13.13 13.31
C ASP A 96 20.35 -12.60 11.87
N SER A 97 19.73 -13.32 10.92
CA SER A 97 19.66 -12.89 9.52
C SER A 97 18.81 -11.62 9.34
N ALA A 98 17.77 -11.43 10.15
CA ALA A 98 16.93 -10.24 10.13
C ALA A 98 17.71 -8.99 10.57
N ALA A 99 18.60 -9.11 11.56
CA ALA A 99 19.46 -8.01 11.98
C ALA A 99 20.45 -7.60 10.87
N GLU A 100 21.04 -8.59 10.19
CA GLU A 100 21.97 -8.34 9.07
C GLU A 100 21.25 -7.71 7.86
N LYS A 101 20.09 -8.27 7.49
CA LYS A 101 19.33 -7.88 6.27
C LYS A 101 18.27 -6.81 6.52
N LYS A 102 18.21 -6.26 7.74
CA LYS A 102 17.24 -5.22 8.17
C LYS A 102 15.78 -5.64 7.97
N TRP A 103 15.45 -6.90 8.23
CA TRP A 103 14.07 -7.38 8.17
C TRP A 103 13.27 -6.97 9.41
N GLN A 104 12.00 -6.62 9.21
CA GLN A 104 11.04 -6.36 10.28
C GLN A 104 10.24 -7.63 10.58
N VAL A 105 10.65 -8.36 11.62
CA VAL A 105 10.04 -9.64 12.00
C VAL A 105 9.17 -9.46 13.25
N THR A 106 7.88 -9.77 13.16
CA THR A 106 6.99 -9.87 14.33
C THR A 106 6.89 -11.34 14.75
N ALA A 107 7.70 -11.76 15.72
CA ALA A 107 7.71 -13.14 16.22
C ALA A 107 6.68 -13.34 17.35
N ILE A 108 5.81 -14.35 17.22
CA ILE A 108 4.74 -14.64 18.20
C ILE A 108 4.71 -16.13 18.52
N ASN A 109 4.73 -16.45 19.82
CA ASN A 109 4.64 -17.84 20.30
C ASN A 109 3.17 -18.29 20.32
N VAL A 110 2.87 -19.36 19.59
CA VAL A 110 1.52 -19.96 19.51
C VAL A 110 1.43 -21.34 20.19
N GLY A 111 2.55 -21.85 20.74
CA GLY A 111 2.60 -23.15 21.41
C GLY A 111 1.77 -23.20 22.71
N ASN A 112 1.82 -22.12 23.51
CA ASN A 112 1.23 -22.04 24.85
C ASN A 112 -0.28 -21.76 24.89
N ILE A 113 -0.99 -21.88 23.77
CA ILE A 113 -2.42 -21.59 23.70
C ILE A 113 -3.22 -22.77 24.28
N ASN A 114 -4.01 -22.49 25.33
CA ASN A 114 -4.92 -23.47 25.93
C ASN A 114 -6.03 -23.85 24.94
N ASN A 115 -6.33 -25.14 24.81
CA ASN A 115 -7.34 -25.65 23.89
C ASN A 115 -8.74 -25.03 24.13
N ASP A 116 -9.11 -24.75 25.39
CA ASP A 116 -10.42 -24.21 25.74
C ASP A 116 -10.66 -22.78 25.25
N ARG A 117 -9.60 -21.99 25.05
CA ARG A 117 -9.65 -20.59 24.58
C ARG A 117 -8.93 -20.37 23.24
N LYS A 118 -8.71 -21.46 22.51
CA LYS A 118 -7.92 -21.46 21.28
C LYS A 118 -8.54 -20.60 20.18
N ASP A 119 -9.86 -20.64 20.04
CA ASP A 119 -10.61 -19.89 19.03
C ASP A 119 -10.50 -18.36 19.27
N GLU A 120 -10.75 -17.91 20.50
CA GLU A 120 -10.66 -16.48 20.86
C GLU A 120 -9.23 -15.93 20.75
N THR A 121 -8.24 -16.70 21.21
CA THR A 121 -6.83 -16.28 21.17
C THR A 121 -6.31 -16.16 19.75
N TYR A 122 -6.65 -17.07 18.84
CA TYR A 122 -6.29 -16.92 17.43
C TYR A 122 -7.00 -15.74 16.77
N ARG A 123 -8.28 -15.48 17.07
CA ARG A 123 -8.95 -14.27 16.56
C ARG A 123 -8.27 -12.99 17.04
N SER A 124 -7.94 -12.90 18.32
CA SER A 124 -7.20 -11.76 18.87
C SER A 124 -5.83 -11.60 18.20
N LEU A 125 -5.10 -12.70 18.04
CA LEU A 125 -3.79 -12.72 17.38
C LEU A 125 -3.86 -12.13 15.96
N PHE A 126 -4.81 -12.59 15.14
CA PHE A 126 -4.95 -12.09 13.78
C PHE A 126 -5.53 -10.67 13.71
N GLN A 127 -6.26 -10.20 14.73
CA GLN A 127 -6.64 -8.80 14.85
C GLN A 127 -5.41 -7.92 15.10
N ASP A 128 -4.49 -8.34 15.97
CA ASP A 128 -3.23 -7.62 16.22
C ASP A 128 -2.36 -7.56 14.95
N LEU A 129 -2.32 -8.65 14.17
CA LEU A 129 -1.67 -8.68 12.87
C LEU A 129 -2.36 -7.77 11.84
N GLU A 130 -3.68 -7.64 11.90
CA GLU A 130 -4.43 -6.73 11.01
C GLU A 130 -4.20 -5.27 11.34
N VAL A 131 -4.00 -4.90 12.62
CA VAL A 131 -3.61 -3.54 13.02
C VAL A 131 -2.33 -3.11 12.28
N LYS A 132 -1.37 -4.03 12.11
CA LYS A 132 -0.14 -3.78 11.34
C LYS A 132 -0.28 -4.02 9.83
N LYS A 133 -1.48 -4.42 9.38
CA LYS A 133 -1.80 -4.92 8.03
C LYS A 133 -0.78 -5.94 7.52
N GLU A 134 -0.43 -6.91 8.36
CA GLU A 134 0.47 -8.00 7.94
C GLU A 134 -0.18 -8.85 6.86
N ARG A 135 0.59 -9.17 5.82
CA ARG A 135 0.17 -9.97 4.66
C ARG A 135 1.03 -11.20 4.44
N ARG A 136 2.17 -11.28 5.14
CA ARG A 136 3.20 -12.31 4.98
C ARG A 136 3.38 -13.01 6.32
N VAL A 137 3.09 -14.31 6.38
CA VAL A 137 3.09 -15.08 7.63
C VAL A 137 3.88 -16.38 7.44
N ILE A 138 4.82 -16.64 8.34
CA ILE A 138 5.56 -17.89 8.41
C ILE A 138 5.00 -18.71 9.58
N LEU A 139 4.67 -19.98 9.33
CA LEU A 139 4.16 -20.93 10.31
C LEU A 139 5.24 -21.98 10.61
N ASP A 140 5.92 -21.85 11.74
CA ASP A 140 6.88 -22.84 12.27
C ASP A 140 6.25 -23.66 13.41
N CYS A 141 5.34 -24.55 13.02
CA CYS A 141 4.61 -25.42 13.94
C CYS A 141 4.59 -26.87 13.43
N GLU A 142 4.26 -27.81 14.32
CA GLU A 142 3.94 -29.18 13.89
C GLU A 142 2.65 -29.22 13.07
N ARG A 143 2.47 -30.30 12.30
CA ARG A 143 1.32 -30.49 11.39
C ARG A 143 -0.02 -30.21 12.06
N ASP A 144 -0.23 -30.72 13.26
CA ASP A 144 -1.54 -30.63 13.92
C ASP A 144 -1.87 -29.17 14.26
N LYS A 145 -0.88 -28.42 14.77
CA LYS A 145 -0.98 -26.97 15.02
C LYS A 145 -1.13 -26.17 13.72
N VAL A 146 -0.48 -26.58 12.63
CA VAL A 146 -0.68 -25.93 11.32
C VAL A 146 -2.13 -26.07 10.86
N ASN A 147 -2.71 -27.27 10.95
CA ASN A 147 -4.12 -27.50 10.59
C ASN A 147 -5.05 -26.64 11.45
N ASP A 148 -4.79 -26.56 12.76
CA ASP A 148 -5.54 -25.71 13.67
C ASP A 148 -5.52 -24.22 13.30
N ILE A 149 -4.34 -23.70 12.98
CA ILE A 149 -4.16 -22.30 12.58
C ILE A 149 -4.82 -22.04 11.22
N VAL A 150 -4.67 -22.98 10.28
CA VAL A 150 -5.28 -22.87 8.94
C VAL A 150 -6.80 -22.84 9.02
N ASP A 151 -7.41 -23.71 9.84
CA ASP A 151 -8.87 -23.71 10.05
C ASP A 151 -9.36 -22.37 10.61
N GLN A 152 -8.57 -21.77 11.51
CA GLN A 152 -8.86 -20.43 12.03
C GLN A 152 -8.72 -19.35 10.96
N VAL A 153 -7.63 -19.36 10.20
CA VAL A 153 -7.38 -18.43 9.07
C VAL A 153 -8.51 -18.44 8.05
N ILE A 154 -9.07 -19.62 7.76
CA ILE A 154 -10.24 -19.77 6.88
C ILE A 154 -11.47 -19.13 7.53
N THR A 155 -11.74 -19.48 8.79
CA THR A 155 -12.88 -18.98 9.57
C THR A 155 -12.91 -17.44 9.62
N ILE A 156 -11.76 -16.79 9.76
CA ILE A 156 -11.66 -15.32 9.79
C ILE A 156 -11.48 -14.69 8.40
N GLY A 157 -11.48 -15.48 7.32
CA GLY A 157 -11.38 -14.99 5.94
C GLY A 157 -10.01 -14.42 5.54
N LYS A 158 -8.92 -14.85 6.17
CA LYS A 158 -7.55 -14.36 5.91
C LYS A 158 -6.76 -15.25 4.93
N HIS A 159 -7.48 -16.02 4.11
CA HIS A 159 -6.95 -16.88 3.05
C HIS A 159 -7.19 -16.29 1.64
N VAL A 160 -7.62 -15.03 1.57
CA VAL A 160 -7.94 -14.31 0.33
C VAL A 160 -6.68 -13.81 -0.40
N LYS A 161 -6.86 -13.38 -1.66
CA LYS A 161 -5.81 -12.72 -2.45
C LYS A 161 -5.19 -11.55 -1.68
N GLY A 162 -3.86 -11.49 -1.70
CA GLY A 162 -3.05 -10.52 -0.96
C GLY A 162 -2.32 -11.11 0.24
N TYR A 163 -2.75 -12.27 0.76
CA TYR A 163 -2.01 -13.01 1.80
C TYR A 163 -1.01 -14.01 1.21
N HIS A 164 0.10 -14.23 1.91
CA HIS A 164 1.08 -15.25 1.58
C HIS A 164 1.56 -15.96 2.85
N TYR A 165 1.40 -17.28 2.88
CA TYR A 165 1.81 -18.16 3.97
C TYR A 165 3.01 -19.04 3.57
N ILE A 166 3.97 -19.20 4.48
CA ILE A 166 5.05 -20.19 4.35
C ILE A 166 4.95 -21.19 5.49
N ILE A 167 4.85 -22.49 5.16
CA ILE A 167 4.81 -23.57 6.15
C ILE A 167 6.24 -24.12 6.35
N ALA A 168 6.81 -23.91 7.53
CA ALA A 168 8.17 -24.31 7.88
C ALA A 168 8.23 -25.74 8.47
N ASN A 169 7.80 -26.72 7.67
CA ASN A 169 7.95 -28.14 7.95
C ASN A 169 8.49 -28.88 6.71
N LEU A 170 8.90 -30.13 6.86
CA LEU A 170 9.42 -30.96 5.75
C LEU A 170 8.34 -31.78 5.03
N GLY A 171 7.08 -31.60 5.43
CA GLY A 171 5.92 -32.32 4.92
C GLY A 171 4.82 -31.34 4.56
N PHE A 172 5.06 -30.51 3.54
CA PHE A 172 4.11 -29.52 3.05
C PHE A 172 2.76 -30.17 2.68
N THR A 173 2.81 -31.29 1.96
CA THR A 173 1.62 -32.03 1.51
C THR A 173 1.05 -32.94 2.58
N ASP A 174 1.63 -32.98 3.79
CA ASP A 174 1.08 -33.78 4.87
C ASP A 174 -0.25 -33.16 5.32
N GLY A 175 -0.31 -31.85 5.54
CA GLY A 175 -1.50 -31.13 6.02
C GLY A 175 -2.67 -31.10 5.03
N ASP A 176 -3.84 -30.68 5.52
CA ASP A 176 -5.03 -30.52 4.66
C ASP A 176 -4.98 -29.18 3.91
N LEU A 177 -4.30 -29.17 2.76
CA LEU A 177 -4.16 -28.00 1.90
C LEU A 177 -5.41 -27.72 1.06
N SER A 178 -6.33 -28.67 0.95
CA SER A 178 -7.52 -28.55 0.10
C SER A 178 -8.43 -27.39 0.51
N LYS A 179 -8.48 -27.11 1.83
CA LYS A 179 -9.31 -26.05 2.42
C LYS A 179 -8.89 -24.63 2.01
N ILE A 180 -7.60 -24.41 1.71
CA ILE A 180 -7.05 -23.09 1.34
C ILE A 180 -6.69 -22.98 -0.15
N GLN A 181 -6.77 -24.08 -0.90
CA GLN A 181 -6.39 -24.14 -2.32
C GLN A 181 -7.15 -23.14 -3.21
N PHE A 182 -8.41 -22.84 -2.89
CA PHE A 182 -9.27 -21.93 -3.65
C PHE A 182 -9.44 -20.55 -2.99
N GLY A 183 -8.69 -20.26 -1.93
CA GLY A 183 -8.79 -18.99 -1.20
C GLY A 183 -8.24 -17.78 -1.96
N GLY A 184 -7.16 -17.98 -2.72
CA GLY A 184 -6.46 -16.93 -3.45
C GLY A 184 -5.19 -16.41 -2.75
N ALA A 185 -4.92 -16.80 -1.50
CA ALA A 185 -3.63 -16.61 -0.85
C ALA A 185 -2.57 -17.54 -1.46
N ASN A 186 -1.34 -17.06 -1.58
CA ASN A 186 -0.21 -17.90 -1.97
C ASN A 186 0.25 -18.72 -0.76
N VAL A 187 0.51 -20.01 -0.95
CA VAL A 187 0.97 -20.89 0.14
C VAL A 187 2.16 -21.69 -0.36
N SER A 188 3.29 -21.55 0.33
CA SER A 188 4.55 -22.21 -0.01
C SER A 188 5.03 -23.06 1.17
N GLY A 189 5.87 -24.05 0.90
CA GLY A 189 6.50 -24.84 1.94
C GLY A 189 7.54 -25.82 1.39
N PHE A 190 7.94 -26.78 2.23
CA PHE A 190 9.04 -27.68 1.93
C PHE A 190 8.61 -29.14 1.98
N GLN A 191 9.16 -29.93 1.07
CA GLN A 191 8.87 -31.35 0.96
C GLN A 191 10.19 -32.13 0.86
N ILE A 192 10.39 -33.07 1.78
CA ILE A 192 11.58 -33.95 1.75
C ILE A 192 11.33 -35.26 1.00
N VAL A 193 10.08 -35.74 0.97
CA VAL A 193 9.70 -36.97 0.25
C VAL A 193 9.17 -36.58 -1.12
N ASP A 194 9.89 -36.97 -2.17
CA ASP A 194 9.49 -36.73 -3.56
C ASP A 194 8.66 -37.92 -4.07
N TYR A 195 7.37 -37.68 -4.35
CA TYR A 195 6.44 -38.73 -4.80
C TYR A 195 6.65 -39.13 -6.27
N ASP A 196 7.43 -38.35 -7.03
CA ASP A 196 7.79 -38.65 -8.42
C ASP A 196 8.95 -39.66 -8.50
N ASP A 197 9.66 -39.92 -7.39
CA ASP A 197 10.75 -40.90 -7.34
C ASP A 197 10.20 -42.33 -7.51
N PRO A 198 10.75 -43.15 -8.43
CA PRO A 198 10.36 -44.56 -8.60
C PRO A 198 10.42 -45.39 -7.32
N LEU A 199 11.39 -45.15 -6.43
CA LEU A 199 11.52 -45.85 -5.15
C LEU A 199 10.34 -45.52 -4.24
N VAL A 200 10.01 -44.24 -4.11
CA VAL A 200 8.90 -43.74 -3.30
C VAL A 200 7.57 -44.22 -3.89
N SER A 201 7.38 -44.15 -5.21
CA SER A 201 6.17 -44.65 -5.88
C SER A 201 5.93 -46.14 -5.58
N LYS A 202 6.98 -46.96 -5.63
CA LYS A 202 6.91 -48.40 -5.30
C LYS A 202 6.60 -48.63 -3.82
N PHE A 203 7.14 -47.80 -2.93
CA PHE A 203 6.80 -47.83 -1.51
C PHE A 203 5.33 -47.46 -1.27
N ILE A 204 4.82 -46.40 -1.92
CA ILE A 204 3.43 -45.96 -1.79
C ILE A 204 2.45 -47.00 -2.32
N GLN A 205 2.76 -47.67 -3.44
CA GLN A 205 1.97 -48.80 -3.94
C GLN A 205 1.85 -49.92 -2.91
N ARG A 206 2.92 -50.20 -2.16
CA ARG A 206 2.87 -51.18 -1.07
C ARG A 206 2.11 -50.65 0.14
N TRP A 207 2.39 -49.41 0.54
CA TRP A 207 1.79 -48.74 1.70
C TRP A 207 0.26 -48.65 1.60
N SER A 208 -0.25 -48.34 0.41
CA SER A 208 -1.69 -48.25 0.15
C SER A 208 -2.39 -49.60 0.18
N THR A 209 -1.68 -50.72 -0.02
CA THR A 209 -2.26 -52.07 0.04
C THR A 209 -2.28 -52.69 1.44
N LEU A 210 -1.62 -52.07 2.43
CA LEU A 210 -1.60 -52.56 3.81
C LEU A 210 -2.98 -52.41 4.45
N GLU A 211 -3.34 -53.36 5.32
CA GLU A 211 -4.59 -53.31 6.08
C GLU A 211 -4.48 -52.32 7.23
N GLU A 212 -5.42 -51.36 7.31
CA GLU A 212 -5.44 -50.32 8.35
C GLU A 212 -5.58 -50.90 9.77
N LYS A 213 -6.22 -52.07 9.91
CA LYS A 213 -6.39 -52.75 11.20
C LYS A 213 -5.07 -53.27 11.77
N GLU A 214 -4.16 -53.74 10.92
CA GLU A 214 -2.85 -54.22 11.33
C GLU A 214 -1.85 -53.06 11.45
N TYR A 215 -1.92 -52.10 10.52
CA TYR A 215 -1.05 -50.92 10.47
C TYR A 215 -1.91 -49.64 10.54
N PRO A 216 -2.20 -49.12 11.74
CA PRO A 216 -3.07 -47.95 11.88
C PRO A 216 -2.46 -46.72 11.21
N GLY A 217 -3.25 -46.04 10.37
CA GLY A 217 -2.79 -44.92 9.56
C GLY A 217 -1.96 -45.29 8.33
N ALA A 218 -1.87 -46.59 7.98
CA ALA A 218 -1.53 -47.04 6.63
C ALA A 218 -2.78 -47.02 5.72
N HIS A 219 -2.70 -47.58 4.51
CA HIS A 219 -3.80 -47.52 3.51
C HIS A 219 -4.07 -46.11 2.94
N THR A 220 -3.07 -45.23 2.96
CA THR A 220 -3.16 -43.86 2.45
C THR A 220 -2.33 -43.67 1.18
N SER A 221 -2.63 -42.65 0.38
CA SER A 221 -1.85 -42.27 -0.81
C SER A 221 -0.57 -41.48 -0.48
N THR A 222 -0.42 -41.04 0.77
CA THR A 222 0.71 -40.25 1.27
C THR A 222 1.24 -40.83 2.56
N ILE A 223 2.48 -40.46 2.90
CA ILE A 223 3.15 -40.84 4.15
C ILE A 223 3.70 -39.59 4.84
N LYS A 224 3.60 -39.55 6.18
CA LYS A 224 4.22 -38.48 6.97
C LYS A 224 5.74 -38.48 6.80
N TYR A 225 6.36 -37.31 6.69
CA TYR A 225 7.82 -37.24 6.57
C TYR A 225 8.56 -37.87 7.76
N THR A 226 7.99 -37.84 8.97
CA THR A 226 8.55 -38.49 10.16
C THR A 226 8.54 -40.02 10.06
N SER A 227 7.50 -40.59 9.44
CA SER A 227 7.42 -42.03 9.16
C SER A 227 8.38 -42.43 8.05
N ALA A 228 8.56 -41.59 7.03
CA ALA A 228 9.56 -41.81 5.99
C ALA A 228 10.99 -41.84 6.57
N LEU A 229 11.32 -40.89 7.45
CA LEU A 229 12.60 -40.88 8.17
C LEU A 229 12.79 -42.10 9.08
N THR A 230 11.69 -42.63 9.64
CA THR A 230 11.72 -43.86 10.46
C THR A 230 12.03 -45.09 9.61
N TYR A 231 11.45 -45.18 8.42
CA TYR A 231 11.74 -46.25 7.46
C TYR A 231 13.22 -46.21 7.03
N ASP A 232 13.70 -45.02 6.66
CA ASP A 232 15.10 -44.78 6.28
C ASP A 232 16.07 -45.09 7.42
N ALA A 233 15.68 -44.83 8.68
CA ALA A 233 16.51 -45.12 9.84
C ALA A 233 16.78 -46.62 10.00
N VAL A 234 15.78 -47.46 9.75
CA VAL A 234 15.92 -48.93 9.81
C VAL A 234 16.87 -49.42 8.70
N GLN A 235 16.80 -48.83 7.51
CA GLN A 235 17.73 -49.13 6.41
C GLN A 235 19.17 -48.75 6.78
N VAL A 236 19.38 -47.56 7.36
CA VAL A 236 20.69 -47.11 7.83
C VAL A 236 21.25 -48.03 8.92
N MET A 237 20.43 -48.38 9.92
CA MET A 237 20.83 -49.30 10.99
C MET A 237 21.22 -50.68 10.45
N THR A 238 20.45 -51.20 9.49
CA THR A 238 20.72 -52.50 8.86
C THR A 238 22.03 -52.48 8.08
N GLU A 239 22.27 -51.43 7.29
CA GLU A 239 23.52 -51.33 6.51
C GLU A 239 24.74 -51.11 7.42
N ALA A 240 24.59 -50.37 8.54
CA ALA A 240 25.66 -50.21 9.52
C ALA A 240 26.09 -51.56 10.12
N PHE A 241 25.15 -52.38 10.59
CA PHE A 241 25.47 -53.71 11.12
C PHE A 241 25.99 -54.66 10.04
N ARG A 242 25.51 -54.54 8.80
CA ARG A 242 26.04 -55.28 7.66
C ARG A 242 27.50 -54.91 7.38
N ASN A 243 27.86 -53.63 7.46
CA ASN A 243 29.24 -53.17 7.28
C ASN A 243 30.17 -53.65 8.40
N LEU A 244 29.73 -53.64 9.65
CA LEU A 244 30.48 -54.22 10.77
C LEU A 244 30.79 -55.71 10.54
N ARG A 245 29.82 -56.48 10.04
CA ARG A 245 30.03 -57.89 9.67
C ARG A 245 31.01 -58.04 8.50
N LYS A 246 30.93 -57.20 7.46
CA LYS A 246 31.89 -57.20 6.34
C LYS A 246 33.32 -56.91 6.82
N GLN A 247 33.47 -56.01 7.79
CA GLN A 247 34.75 -55.65 8.42
C GLN A 247 35.22 -56.69 9.45
N ARG A 248 34.45 -57.76 9.70
CA ARG A 248 34.73 -58.82 10.69
C ARG A 248 34.90 -58.28 12.12
N ILE A 249 34.21 -57.18 12.44
CA ILE A 249 34.17 -56.63 13.80
C ILE A 249 33.11 -57.39 14.59
N GLU A 250 33.53 -58.20 15.58
CA GLU A 250 32.61 -58.87 16.49
C GLU A 250 32.07 -57.89 17.53
N ILE A 251 30.75 -57.68 17.52
CA ILE A 251 30.04 -56.82 18.49
C ILE A 251 29.42 -57.61 19.65
N SER A 252 29.85 -58.86 19.85
CA SER A 252 29.29 -59.73 20.90
C SER A 252 29.63 -59.20 22.28
N ARG A 253 28.59 -58.86 23.06
CA ARG A 253 28.77 -58.34 24.42
C ARG A 253 29.06 -59.49 25.38
N ARG A 254 30.27 -59.51 25.95
CA ARG A 254 30.67 -60.48 26.99
C ARG A 254 30.15 -60.02 28.36
N GLY A 255 28.85 -60.21 28.61
CA GLY A 255 28.21 -59.98 29.93
C GLY A 255 27.07 -58.95 29.93
N ASN A 256 26.37 -58.87 31.07
CA ASN A 256 25.31 -57.88 31.31
C ASN A 256 25.92 -56.47 31.44
N ALA A 257 25.20 -55.47 30.96
CA ALA A 257 25.65 -54.09 30.93
C ALA A 257 25.92 -53.44 32.30
N GLY A 258 25.37 -54.02 33.36
CA GLY A 258 25.32 -53.41 34.68
C GLY A 258 24.21 -52.36 34.78
N ASP A 259 24.25 -51.57 35.85
CA ASP A 259 23.34 -50.47 36.08
C ASP A 259 23.82 -49.21 35.32
N CYS A 260 22.89 -48.43 34.77
CA CYS A 260 23.20 -47.16 34.12
C CYS A 260 23.74 -46.11 35.10
N LEU A 261 23.47 -46.29 36.41
CA LEU A 261 23.94 -45.42 37.50
C LEU A 261 25.20 -45.96 38.19
N ALA A 262 25.89 -46.93 37.59
CA ALA A 262 27.19 -47.39 38.08
C ALA A 262 28.17 -46.20 38.19
N ASN A 263 29.00 -46.19 39.24
CA ASN A 263 29.94 -45.10 39.51
C ASN A 263 31.37 -45.62 39.75
N PRO A 264 32.31 -45.48 38.78
CA PRO A 264 32.11 -44.92 37.44
C PRO A 264 31.40 -45.92 36.50
N ALA A 265 30.51 -45.42 35.64
CA ALA A 265 29.86 -46.24 34.62
C ALA A 265 30.91 -46.67 33.58
N VAL A 266 30.99 -47.97 33.30
CA VAL A 266 31.92 -48.50 32.29
C VAL A 266 31.28 -48.34 30.92
N PRO A 267 31.85 -47.52 30.02
CA PRO A 267 31.31 -47.35 28.68
C PRO A 267 31.38 -48.64 27.86
N TRP A 268 30.49 -48.75 26.88
CA TRP A 268 30.56 -49.88 25.97
C TRP A 268 31.67 -49.69 24.94
N GLY A 269 32.73 -50.52 25.05
CA GLY A 269 33.91 -50.42 24.20
C GLY A 269 33.67 -50.53 22.69
N HIS A 270 32.62 -51.23 22.24
CA HIS A 270 32.28 -51.33 20.80
C HIS A 270 31.29 -50.26 20.34
N GLY A 271 30.75 -49.42 21.24
CA GLY A 271 29.83 -48.35 20.89
C GLY A 271 30.45 -47.33 19.93
N VAL A 272 31.74 -47.02 20.10
CA VAL A 272 32.50 -46.12 19.22
C VAL A 272 32.60 -46.67 17.80
N GLU A 273 32.83 -47.97 17.65
CA GLU A 273 32.89 -48.62 16.33
C GLU A 273 31.53 -48.62 15.64
N ILE A 274 30.45 -48.80 16.40
CA ILE A 274 29.08 -48.76 15.86
C ILE A 274 28.71 -47.35 15.43
N GLU A 275 29.01 -46.34 16.22
CA GLU A 275 28.82 -44.95 15.83
C GLU A 275 29.61 -44.62 14.55
N ARG A 276 30.88 -45.06 14.46
CA ARG A 276 31.69 -44.88 13.25
C ARG A 276 31.07 -45.57 12.05
N ALA A 277 30.60 -46.81 12.20
CA ALA A 277 29.93 -47.54 11.14
C ALA A 277 28.63 -46.87 10.69
N LEU A 278 27.84 -46.32 11.61
CA LEU A 278 26.61 -45.57 11.33
C LEU A 278 26.91 -44.29 10.51
N LYS A 279 27.94 -43.52 10.91
CA LYS A 279 28.32 -42.28 10.20
C LYS A 279 28.89 -42.53 8.80
N GLN A 280 29.43 -43.72 8.54
CA GLN A 280 29.95 -44.13 7.24
C GLN A 280 28.88 -44.66 6.28
N VAL A 281 27.64 -44.86 6.76
CA VAL A 281 26.56 -45.34 5.89
C VAL A 281 26.21 -44.26 4.86
N GLN A 282 26.19 -44.66 3.59
CA GLN A 282 25.61 -43.90 2.50
C GLN A 282 24.65 -44.79 1.73
N VAL A 283 23.36 -44.43 1.76
CA VAL A 283 22.28 -45.18 1.12
C VAL A 283 21.24 -44.21 0.54
N GLU A 284 20.54 -44.66 -0.48
CA GLU A 284 19.34 -43.99 -1.02
C GLU A 284 18.09 -44.55 -0.32
N GLY A 285 17.25 -43.66 0.20
CA GLY A 285 16.00 -43.98 0.89
C GLY A 285 14.82 -43.15 0.38
N LEU A 286 13.74 -43.08 1.15
CA LEU A 286 12.55 -42.28 0.83
C LEU A 286 12.82 -40.77 0.85
N THR A 287 13.83 -40.35 1.62
CA THR A 287 14.29 -38.95 1.69
C THR A 287 15.49 -38.65 0.79
N GLY A 288 15.68 -39.46 -0.26
CA GLY A 288 16.82 -39.39 -1.19
C GLY A 288 18.12 -39.86 -0.56
N ASN A 289 19.22 -39.21 -0.94
CA ASN A 289 20.56 -39.58 -0.47
C ASN A 289 20.73 -39.29 1.03
N ILE A 290 21.22 -40.27 1.76
CA ILE A 290 21.47 -40.17 3.21
C ILE A 290 22.97 -40.26 3.44
N LYS A 291 23.55 -39.18 3.96
CA LYS A 291 24.94 -39.11 4.39
C LYS A 291 25.03 -38.31 5.69
N PHE A 292 25.99 -38.66 6.54
CA PHE A 292 26.20 -37.99 7.83
C PHE A 292 27.55 -37.29 7.89
N ASP A 293 27.63 -36.24 8.71
CA ASP A 293 28.88 -35.61 9.11
C ASP A 293 29.57 -36.39 10.25
N GLN A 294 30.68 -35.84 10.74
CA GLN A 294 31.42 -36.42 11.88
C GLN A 294 30.62 -36.41 13.20
N ASN A 295 29.53 -35.64 13.27
CA ASN A 295 28.69 -35.48 14.46
C ASN A 295 27.36 -36.25 14.36
N GLY A 296 27.08 -36.93 13.24
CA GLY A 296 25.81 -37.63 13.03
C GLY A 296 24.67 -36.74 12.52
N LYS A 297 24.95 -35.52 12.06
CA LYS A 297 24.00 -34.65 11.35
C LYS A 297 23.94 -35.02 9.88
N ARG A 298 22.75 -34.94 9.27
CA ARG A 298 22.60 -35.18 7.84
C ARG A 298 23.22 -34.06 7.01
N ILE A 299 23.92 -34.47 5.94
CA ILE A 299 24.52 -33.60 4.93
C ILE A 299 24.20 -34.15 3.54
N ASN A 300 24.41 -33.34 2.50
CA ASN A 300 24.16 -33.74 1.10
C ASN A 300 22.71 -34.24 0.86
N PHE A 301 21.76 -33.54 1.46
CA PHE A 301 20.34 -33.75 1.28
C PHE A 301 19.76 -32.66 0.38
N THR A 302 18.64 -32.97 -0.26
CA THR A 302 17.93 -32.03 -1.13
C THR A 302 16.52 -31.82 -0.59
N ILE A 303 16.10 -30.57 -0.45
CA ILE A 303 14.74 -30.21 -0.03
C ILE A 303 14.00 -29.64 -1.24
N ASN A 304 12.85 -30.21 -1.57
CA ASN A 304 12.01 -29.67 -2.62
C ASN A 304 11.19 -28.48 -2.09
N ILE A 305 11.09 -27.42 -2.88
CA ILE A 305 10.28 -26.26 -2.58
C ILE A 305 8.97 -26.40 -3.33
N MET A 306 7.88 -26.37 -2.58
CA MET A 306 6.52 -26.60 -3.08
C MET A 306 5.70 -25.32 -2.96
N GLU A 307 4.84 -25.09 -3.94
CA GLU A 307 3.85 -24.03 -3.91
C GLU A 307 2.47 -24.62 -4.21
N LEU A 308 1.45 -24.17 -3.47
CA LEU A 308 0.07 -24.56 -3.70
C LEU A 308 -0.52 -23.73 -4.85
N LYS A 309 -0.92 -24.38 -5.93
CA LYS A 309 -1.67 -23.79 -7.04
C LYS A 309 -3.10 -24.34 -7.07
N SER A 310 -3.93 -23.80 -7.95
CA SER A 310 -5.31 -24.27 -8.15
C SER A 310 -5.42 -25.73 -8.59
N THR A 311 -4.38 -26.28 -9.23
CA THR A 311 -4.28 -27.70 -9.62
C THR A 311 -3.78 -28.61 -8.50
N GLY A 312 -3.33 -28.05 -7.38
CA GLY A 312 -2.69 -28.77 -6.27
C GLY A 312 -1.25 -28.31 -6.01
N PRO A 313 -0.52 -29.01 -5.13
CA PRO A 313 0.87 -28.69 -4.81
C PRO A 313 1.78 -28.96 -6.01
N ARG A 314 2.64 -28.00 -6.37
CA ARG A 314 3.61 -28.12 -7.46
C ARG A 314 5.01 -27.78 -6.98
N LYS A 315 6.00 -28.54 -7.44
CA LYS A 315 7.42 -28.30 -7.21
C LYS A 315 7.90 -27.14 -8.07
N ILE A 316 8.44 -26.09 -7.44
CA ILE A 316 8.99 -24.90 -8.14
C ILE A 316 10.53 -24.92 -8.20
N GLY A 317 11.17 -25.71 -7.35
CA GLY A 317 12.62 -25.82 -7.30
C GLY A 317 13.09 -26.76 -6.21
N TYR A 318 14.40 -26.77 -5.99
CA TYR A 318 15.03 -27.52 -4.91
C TYR A 318 16.08 -26.67 -4.19
N TRP A 319 16.40 -27.07 -2.96
CA TRP A 319 17.44 -26.48 -2.15
C TRP A 319 18.46 -27.54 -1.75
N SER A 320 19.73 -27.19 -1.90
CA SER A 320 20.88 -27.98 -1.45
C SER A 320 21.82 -27.09 -0.64
N GLU A 321 22.58 -27.68 0.28
CA GLU A 321 23.53 -26.95 1.13
C GLU A 321 24.63 -26.24 0.31
N VAL A 322 25.02 -26.82 -0.83
CA VAL A 322 26.05 -26.28 -1.73
C VAL A 322 25.47 -25.29 -2.75
N ASP A 323 24.39 -25.68 -3.42
CA ASP A 323 23.83 -24.91 -4.53
C ASP A 323 22.86 -23.80 -4.09
N LYS A 324 22.52 -23.77 -2.79
CA LYS A 324 21.42 -22.98 -2.24
C LYS A 324 20.11 -23.28 -2.98
N MET A 325 19.26 -22.29 -3.20
CA MET A 325 17.98 -22.45 -3.89
C MET A 325 18.17 -22.38 -5.41
N VAL A 326 17.79 -23.45 -6.11
CA VAL A 326 17.74 -23.52 -7.57
C VAL A 326 16.30 -23.65 -8.01
N VAL A 327 15.84 -22.69 -8.80
CA VAL A 327 14.49 -22.66 -9.37
C VAL A 327 14.50 -23.41 -10.69
N ASN A 328 13.45 -24.20 -10.95
CA ASN A 328 13.32 -24.87 -12.24
C ASN A 328 13.16 -23.80 -13.36
N PRO A 329 13.84 -23.93 -14.51
CA PRO A 329 13.88 -22.89 -15.56
C PRO A 329 12.51 -22.47 -16.11
N LEU A 330 11.49 -23.32 -15.93
CA LEU A 330 10.11 -23.06 -16.34
C LEU A 330 9.34 -22.10 -15.42
N ASP A 331 9.90 -21.78 -14.25
CA ASP A 331 9.27 -20.93 -13.21
C ASP A 331 10.18 -19.75 -12.78
N GLY A 332 11.25 -19.47 -13.53
CA GLY A 332 12.08 -18.27 -13.33
C GLY A 332 11.32 -16.98 -13.72
N PRO A 333 11.71 -15.80 -13.20
CA PRO A 333 10.98 -14.54 -13.43
C PRO A 333 10.92 -14.07 -14.90
N LEU A 334 11.60 -14.77 -15.83
CA LEU A 334 11.61 -14.46 -17.27
C LEU A 334 11.14 -15.61 -18.17
N GLY A 335 10.76 -16.78 -17.63
CA GLY A 335 10.36 -17.93 -18.43
C GLY A 335 8.89 -18.29 -18.20
N ASN A 336 8.03 -17.98 -19.18
CA ASN A 336 6.58 -18.28 -19.25
C ASN A 336 5.58 -17.29 -18.59
N GLU A 337 5.95 -16.04 -18.28
CA GLU A 337 4.93 -15.04 -17.92
C GLU A 337 3.96 -14.70 -19.06
N SER A 338 4.35 -14.90 -20.33
CA SER A 338 3.47 -14.67 -21.47
C SER A 338 2.23 -15.57 -21.46
N SER A 339 2.32 -16.81 -20.95
CA SER A 339 1.16 -17.72 -20.87
C SER A 339 0.41 -17.61 -19.54
N GLY A 340 1.07 -17.12 -18.48
CA GLY A 340 0.46 -16.90 -17.16
C GLY A 340 -0.41 -15.64 -17.07
N LEU A 341 -0.03 -14.59 -17.81
CA LEU A 341 -0.75 -13.31 -17.82
C LEU A 341 -2.06 -13.38 -18.61
N GLU A 342 -2.12 -14.15 -19.70
CA GLU A 342 -3.32 -14.30 -20.55
C GLU A 342 -4.53 -14.92 -19.80
N ASN A 343 -4.26 -15.74 -18.77
CA ASN A 343 -5.30 -16.42 -18.00
C ASN A 343 -5.61 -15.78 -16.63
N LYS A 344 -4.87 -14.76 -16.20
CA LYS A 344 -5.11 -14.08 -14.92
C LYS A 344 -5.90 -12.80 -15.13
N THR A 345 -7.07 -12.70 -14.50
CA THR A 345 -7.83 -11.45 -14.47
C THR A 345 -7.18 -10.46 -13.51
N ILE A 346 -6.62 -9.38 -14.05
CA ILE A 346 -5.99 -8.28 -13.32
C ILE A 346 -7.06 -7.44 -12.61
N ILE A 347 -6.91 -7.22 -11.31
CA ILE A 347 -7.80 -6.38 -10.51
C ILE A 347 -7.34 -4.93 -10.64
N VAL A 348 -8.13 -4.14 -11.36
CA VAL A 348 -7.89 -2.71 -11.58
C VAL A 348 -8.70 -1.94 -10.55
N THR A 349 -8.03 -1.28 -9.60
CA THR A 349 -8.70 -0.37 -8.65
C THR A 349 -8.85 1.03 -9.23
N THR A 350 -9.98 1.67 -8.96
CA THR A 350 -10.29 3.03 -9.40
C THR A 350 -11.31 3.69 -8.47
N ILE A 351 -11.62 4.96 -8.72
CA ILE A 351 -12.58 5.77 -7.96
C ILE A 351 -13.64 6.36 -8.90
N LEU A 352 -14.88 6.48 -8.43
CA LEU A 352 -15.96 7.12 -9.20
C LEU A 352 -15.76 8.64 -9.22
N GLU A 353 -15.37 9.18 -10.37
CA GLU A 353 -15.12 10.60 -10.58
C GLU A 353 -15.38 10.97 -12.05
N SER A 354 -16.29 11.91 -12.30
CA SER A 354 -16.58 12.38 -13.66
C SER A 354 -15.47 13.30 -14.19
N PRO A 355 -15.03 13.18 -15.46
CA PRO A 355 -15.43 12.22 -16.50
C PRO A 355 -14.52 10.98 -16.59
N TYR A 356 -13.73 10.67 -15.55
CA TYR A 356 -12.75 9.57 -15.55
C TYR A 356 -13.42 8.21 -15.44
N VAL A 357 -14.25 7.99 -14.42
CA VAL A 357 -15.04 6.78 -14.22
C VAL A 357 -16.42 7.17 -13.69
N MET A 358 -17.44 6.81 -14.45
CA MET A 358 -18.84 7.07 -14.18
C MET A 358 -19.63 5.78 -14.30
N MET A 359 -20.77 5.73 -13.62
CA MET A 359 -21.73 4.64 -13.79
C MET A 359 -22.59 4.93 -15.02
N LYS A 360 -22.78 3.92 -15.89
CA LYS A 360 -23.73 4.04 -17.00
C LYS A 360 -25.15 4.19 -16.48
N LYS A 361 -26.01 4.89 -17.22
CA LYS A 361 -27.42 5.07 -16.84
C LYS A 361 -28.18 3.75 -16.67
N ASN A 362 -27.83 2.72 -17.45
CA ASN A 362 -28.42 1.39 -17.42
C ASN A 362 -27.51 0.36 -16.69
N HIS A 363 -26.72 0.79 -15.70
CA HIS A 363 -25.77 -0.08 -14.99
C HIS A 363 -26.42 -1.30 -14.31
N GLU A 364 -27.71 -1.24 -13.98
CA GLU A 364 -28.43 -2.37 -13.37
C GLU A 364 -28.70 -3.51 -14.37
N MET A 365 -28.78 -3.18 -15.67
CA MET A 365 -28.99 -4.16 -16.75
C MET A 365 -27.68 -4.74 -17.29
N LEU A 366 -26.53 -4.19 -16.87
CA LEU A 366 -25.20 -4.55 -17.33
C LEU A 366 -24.43 -5.24 -16.20
N GLU A 367 -23.51 -6.13 -16.55
CA GLU A 367 -22.70 -6.86 -15.57
C GLU A 367 -21.22 -6.58 -15.73
N GLY A 368 -20.45 -6.75 -14.64
CA GLY A 368 -18.99 -6.62 -14.67
C GLY A 368 -18.50 -5.22 -15.02
N ASN A 369 -17.58 -5.14 -15.99
CA ASN A 369 -16.90 -3.91 -16.40
C ASN A 369 -17.82 -2.98 -17.21
N ASP A 370 -18.82 -3.51 -17.90
CA ASP A 370 -19.69 -2.73 -18.81
C ASP A 370 -20.59 -1.74 -18.09
N ARG A 371 -20.70 -1.85 -16.76
CA ARG A 371 -21.43 -0.93 -15.88
C ARG A 371 -20.77 0.45 -15.78
N TYR A 372 -19.48 0.53 -16.09
CA TYR A 372 -18.70 1.76 -15.99
C TYR A 372 -18.46 2.37 -17.38
N GLU A 373 -18.35 3.70 -17.43
CA GLU A 373 -17.96 4.47 -18.61
C GLU A 373 -17.08 5.66 -18.22
N GLY A 374 -16.25 6.15 -19.14
CA GLY A 374 -15.40 7.33 -18.91
C GLY A 374 -13.97 7.16 -19.39
N TYR A 375 -13.18 8.22 -19.26
CA TYR A 375 -11.82 8.29 -19.80
C TYR A 375 -10.90 7.15 -19.31
N CYS A 376 -10.93 6.83 -18.01
CA CYS A 376 -10.09 5.77 -17.44
C CYS A 376 -10.58 4.37 -17.82
N VAL A 377 -11.88 4.21 -18.11
CA VAL A 377 -12.46 2.93 -18.58
C VAL A 377 -11.98 2.64 -20.00
N ASP A 378 -12.00 3.65 -20.87
CA ASP A 378 -11.49 3.54 -22.24
C ASP A 378 -9.97 3.30 -22.23
N LEU A 379 -9.23 4.01 -21.37
CA LEU A 379 -7.80 3.81 -21.19
C LEU A 379 -7.44 2.40 -20.71
N ALA A 380 -8.18 1.86 -19.73
CA ALA A 380 -7.98 0.48 -19.27
C ALA A 380 -8.21 -0.53 -20.38
N THR A 381 -9.21 -0.29 -21.25
CA THR A 381 -9.51 -1.13 -22.42
C THR A 381 -8.35 -1.13 -23.41
N GLU A 382 -7.79 0.04 -23.74
CA GLU A 382 -6.66 0.13 -24.67
C GLU A 382 -5.36 -0.46 -24.09
N ILE A 383 -5.08 -0.28 -22.79
CA ILE A 383 -3.93 -0.90 -22.12
C ILE A 383 -4.08 -2.43 -22.14
N ALA A 384 -5.26 -2.95 -21.80
CA ALA A 384 -5.53 -4.39 -21.81
C ALA A 384 -5.40 -4.99 -23.22
N LYS A 385 -5.85 -4.26 -24.25
CA LYS A 385 -5.73 -4.65 -25.66
C LYS A 385 -4.28 -4.67 -26.14
N HIS A 386 -3.47 -3.70 -25.75
CA HIS A 386 -2.06 -3.62 -26.15
C HIS A 386 -1.18 -4.65 -25.43
N CYS A 387 -1.46 -4.92 -24.15
CA CYS A 387 -0.66 -5.84 -23.34
C CYS A 387 -1.19 -7.27 -23.33
N GLY A 388 -2.42 -7.52 -23.79
CA GLY A 388 -2.99 -8.86 -23.92
C GLY A 388 -3.45 -9.52 -22.61
N PHE A 389 -4.06 -8.77 -21.68
CA PHE A 389 -4.55 -9.32 -20.41
C PHE A 389 -6.05 -9.09 -20.18
N LYS A 390 -6.68 -9.97 -19.39
CA LYS A 390 -8.06 -9.77 -18.91
C LYS A 390 -8.03 -8.93 -17.64
N TYR A 391 -9.04 -8.08 -17.44
CA TYR A 391 -9.11 -7.23 -16.26
C TYR A 391 -10.52 -7.13 -15.68
N LYS A 392 -10.59 -6.78 -14.40
CA LYS A 392 -11.83 -6.49 -13.68
C LYS A 392 -11.70 -5.14 -13.00
N LEU A 393 -12.61 -4.22 -13.32
CA LEU A 393 -12.71 -2.93 -12.66
C LEU A 393 -13.32 -3.12 -11.26
N THR A 394 -12.67 -2.51 -10.27
CA THR A 394 -13.08 -2.51 -8.87
C THR A 394 -13.02 -1.08 -8.33
N ILE A 395 -14.04 -0.70 -7.56
CA ILE A 395 -14.08 0.62 -6.93
C ILE A 395 -13.43 0.52 -5.55
N VAL A 396 -12.56 1.48 -5.24
CA VAL A 396 -11.90 1.60 -3.94
C VAL A 396 -12.92 1.63 -2.79
N GLY A 397 -12.68 0.83 -1.76
CA GLY A 397 -13.69 0.60 -0.72
C GLY A 397 -14.02 1.82 0.16
N ASP A 398 -13.05 2.70 0.41
CA ASP A 398 -13.21 3.88 1.29
C ASP A 398 -13.44 5.20 0.53
N GLY A 399 -13.48 5.16 -0.80
CA GLY A 399 -13.67 6.34 -1.65
C GLY A 399 -12.52 7.36 -1.60
N LYS A 400 -11.31 6.96 -1.20
CA LYS A 400 -10.16 7.88 -1.07
C LYS A 400 -9.05 7.54 -2.06
N TYR A 401 -8.28 8.56 -2.47
CA TYR A 401 -7.10 8.34 -3.33
C TYR A 401 -5.99 7.56 -2.62
N GLY A 402 -5.72 7.94 -1.37
CA GLY A 402 -4.71 7.31 -0.54
C GLY A 402 -3.78 8.34 0.09
N ALA A 403 -3.79 8.35 1.42
CA ALA A 403 -2.94 9.11 2.29
C ALA A 403 -2.39 8.20 3.38
N ARG A 404 -1.23 8.56 3.93
CA ARG A 404 -0.58 7.83 5.01
C ARG A 404 -1.05 8.40 6.34
N ASP A 405 -1.56 7.54 7.20
CA ASP A 405 -1.89 7.92 8.57
C ASP A 405 -0.63 8.37 9.33
N ALA A 406 -0.72 9.47 10.09
CA ALA A 406 0.45 10.12 10.69
C ALA A 406 1.09 9.25 11.79
N ASP A 407 0.26 8.57 12.58
CA ASP A 407 0.69 7.82 13.77
C ASP A 407 0.99 6.37 13.42
N THR A 408 0.04 5.70 12.76
CA THR A 408 0.14 4.27 12.42
C THR A 408 0.95 4.01 11.17
N LYS A 409 1.23 5.06 10.37
CA LYS A 409 1.91 4.97 9.07
C LYS A 409 1.21 4.09 8.04
N ILE A 410 -0.07 3.79 8.25
CA ILE A 410 -0.89 2.94 7.38
C ILE A 410 -1.44 3.75 6.21
N TRP A 411 -1.25 3.23 5.00
CA TRP A 411 -1.92 3.77 3.81
C TRP A 411 -3.40 3.36 3.72
N ASN A 412 -4.25 4.30 3.35
CA ASN A 412 -5.65 4.09 2.98
C ASN A 412 -5.86 4.28 1.46
N GLY A 413 -7.11 4.25 0.99
CA GLY A 413 -7.43 4.48 -0.41
C GLY A 413 -6.82 3.49 -1.40
N MET A 414 -6.76 3.91 -2.66
CA MET A 414 -6.19 3.13 -3.76
C MET A 414 -4.71 2.79 -3.54
N VAL A 415 -3.93 3.71 -2.95
CA VAL A 415 -2.52 3.45 -2.60
C VAL A 415 -2.41 2.28 -1.63
N GLY A 416 -3.26 2.24 -0.60
CA GLY A 416 -3.30 1.11 0.33
C GLY A 416 -3.70 -0.20 -0.35
N GLU A 417 -4.61 -0.18 -1.32
CA GLU A 417 -5.01 -1.39 -2.05
C GLU A 417 -3.86 -2.00 -2.84
N LEU A 418 -2.96 -1.19 -3.42
CA LEU A 418 -1.74 -1.67 -4.07
C LEU A 418 -0.69 -2.14 -3.07
N VAL A 419 -0.38 -1.32 -2.04
CA VAL A 419 0.64 -1.64 -1.03
C VAL A 419 0.35 -2.95 -0.30
N TYR A 420 -0.92 -3.25 -0.02
CA TYR A 420 -1.33 -4.47 0.67
C TYR A 420 -1.82 -5.59 -0.27
N GLY A 421 -1.58 -5.46 -1.59
CA GLY A 421 -1.87 -6.50 -2.58
C GLY A 421 -3.35 -6.86 -2.76
N LYS A 422 -4.26 -5.91 -2.45
CA LYS A 422 -5.70 -6.07 -2.71
C LYS A 422 -6.07 -5.83 -4.17
N ALA A 423 -5.35 -4.91 -4.82
CA ALA A 423 -5.47 -4.62 -6.25
C ALA A 423 -4.10 -4.84 -6.93
N ASP A 424 -4.12 -5.13 -8.23
CA ASP A 424 -2.90 -5.39 -9.00
C ASP A 424 -2.38 -4.12 -9.68
N ILE A 425 -3.28 -3.23 -10.11
CA ILE A 425 -2.97 -1.95 -10.76
C ILE A 425 -4.05 -0.91 -10.43
N ALA A 426 -3.67 0.36 -10.39
CA ALA A 426 -4.61 1.48 -10.27
C ALA A 426 -4.63 2.31 -11.56
N ILE A 427 -5.77 2.35 -12.24
CA ILE A 427 -6.01 3.23 -13.39
C ILE A 427 -7.06 4.26 -12.97
N ALA A 428 -6.57 5.39 -12.49
CA ALA A 428 -7.37 6.43 -11.85
C ALA A 428 -6.68 7.79 -11.98
N PRO A 429 -7.38 8.92 -11.73
CA PRO A 429 -6.79 10.25 -11.64
C PRO A 429 -5.92 10.39 -10.36
N LEU A 430 -4.85 9.61 -10.25
CA LEU A 430 -3.95 9.59 -9.11
C LEU A 430 -2.72 10.47 -9.35
N THR A 431 -2.59 11.56 -8.60
CA THR A 431 -1.41 12.44 -8.68
C THR A 431 -0.15 11.71 -8.20
N ILE A 432 0.91 11.77 -9.01
CA ILE A 432 2.25 11.30 -8.65
C ILE A 432 2.85 12.26 -7.61
N THR A 433 3.24 11.75 -6.44
CA THR A 433 3.89 12.52 -5.37
C THR A 433 5.06 11.72 -4.80
N LEU A 434 6.06 12.41 -4.24
CA LEU A 434 7.26 11.77 -3.68
C LEU A 434 6.92 10.69 -2.65
N VAL A 435 6.02 11.00 -1.70
CA VAL A 435 5.62 10.04 -0.64
C VAL A 435 4.88 8.80 -1.16
N ARG A 436 4.25 8.88 -2.33
CA ARG A 436 3.59 7.73 -2.96
C ARG A 436 4.61 6.89 -3.74
N GLU A 437 5.56 7.53 -4.40
CA GLU A 437 6.65 6.87 -5.15
C GLU A 437 7.55 6.02 -4.22
N GLU A 438 7.66 6.37 -2.94
CA GLU A 438 8.36 5.55 -1.93
C GLU A 438 7.70 4.18 -1.66
N VAL A 439 6.42 4.00 -1.98
CA VAL A 439 5.64 2.79 -1.63
C VAL A 439 5.00 2.06 -2.81
N ILE A 440 4.85 2.73 -3.95
CA ILE A 440 4.34 2.17 -5.19
C ILE A 440 5.10 2.76 -6.38
N ASP A 441 5.26 1.96 -7.44
CA ASP A 441 5.87 2.42 -8.67
C ASP A 441 4.84 3.11 -9.58
N PHE A 442 5.29 4.14 -10.30
CA PHE A 442 4.49 4.87 -11.28
C PHE A 442 5.01 4.68 -12.70
N SER A 443 4.10 4.71 -13.66
CA SER A 443 4.43 4.90 -15.07
C SER A 443 4.78 6.36 -15.36
N LYS A 444 5.13 6.66 -16.61
CA LYS A 444 5.24 8.06 -17.05
C LYS A 444 3.87 8.73 -17.03
N PRO A 445 3.79 10.01 -16.63
CA PRO A 445 2.51 10.73 -16.57
C PRO A 445 1.88 10.79 -17.96
N PHE A 446 0.59 10.44 -18.05
CA PHE A 446 -0.17 10.46 -19.31
C PHE A 446 -0.99 11.75 -19.49
N MET A 447 -1.18 12.54 -18.43
CA MET A 447 -1.91 13.81 -18.44
C MET A 447 -1.24 14.79 -17.48
N SER A 448 -0.99 16.01 -17.93
CA SER A 448 -0.41 17.09 -17.10
C SER A 448 -1.52 18.01 -16.61
N LEU A 449 -1.51 18.29 -15.30
CA LEU A 449 -2.47 19.17 -14.64
C LEU A 449 -1.78 19.96 -13.52
N GLY A 450 -2.43 21.01 -13.03
CA GLY A 450 -1.93 21.85 -11.94
C GLY A 450 -3.05 22.25 -10.99
N ILE A 451 -2.68 22.86 -9.86
CA ILE A 451 -3.63 23.41 -8.90
C ILE A 451 -4.33 24.61 -9.55
N SER A 452 -5.66 24.60 -9.55
CA SER A 452 -6.50 25.69 -10.05
C SER A 452 -7.49 26.14 -8.98
N ILE A 453 -8.02 27.34 -9.14
CA ILE A 453 -9.01 27.93 -8.23
C ILE A 453 -10.34 27.94 -8.97
N MET A 454 -11.35 27.30 -8.38
CA MET A 454 -12.71 27.32 -8.88
C MET A 454 -13.54 28.28 -8.03
N ILE A 455 -14.05 29.35 -8.65
CA ILE A 455 -14.99 30.29 -8.04
C ILE A 455 -16.34 30.24 -8.75
N LYS A 456 -17.39 30.63 -8.03
CA LYS A 456 -18.71 30.83 -8.65
C LYS A 456 -18.59 31.92 -9.70
N LYS A 457 -19.12 31.66 -10.90
CA LYS A 457 -19.18 32.66 -11.97
C LYS A 457 -19.85 33.95 -11.42
N PRO A 458 -19.17 35.10 -11.46
CA PRO A 458 -19.75 36.34 -10.93
C PRO A 458 -21.01 36.67 -11.71
N GLN A 459 -22.06 37.07 -10.99
CA GLN A 459 -23.27 37.57 -11.62
C GLN A 459 -23.02 39.01 -12.09
N LYS A 460 -23.68 39.39 -13.19
CA LYS A 460 -23.65 40.76 -13.70
C LYS A 460 -24.13 41.71 -12.59
N SER A 461 -23.28 42.66 -12.18
CA SER A 461 -23.65 43.69 -11.22
C SER A 461 -24.74 44.57 -11.83
N LYS A 462 -25.88 44.70 -11.13
CA LYS A 462 -26.89 45.69 -11.52
C LYS A 462 -26.29 47.09 -11.32
N PRO A 463 -26.48 48.04 -12.26
CA PRO A 463 -26.00 49.40 -12.08
C PRO A 463 -26.51 49.99 -10.78
N GLY A 464 -25.65 50.68 -10.04
CA GLY A 464 -26.04 51.40 -8.83
C GLY A 464 -26.99 52.57 -9.13
N VAL A 465 -27.63 53.12 -8.09
CA VAL A 465 -28.57 54.25 -8.22
C VAL A 465 -27.93 55.48 -8.88
N PHE A 466 -26.62 55.65 -8.71
CA PHE A 466 -25.84 56.77 -9.28
C PHE A 466 -25.03 56.39 -10.52
N SER A 467 -25.33 55.27 -11.18
CA SER A 467 -24.58 54.80 -12.35
C SER A 467 -24.55 55.76 -13.54
N PHE A 468 -25.45 56.74 -13.59
CA PHE A 468 -25.41 57.81 -14.58
C PHE A 468 -24.22 58.78 -14.41
N LEU A 469 -23.58 58.81 -13.23
CA LEU A 469 -22.37 59.61 -12.99
C LEU A 469 -21.08 58.90 -13.40
N ASP A 470 -21.09 57.57 -13.48
CA ASP A 470 -19.94 56.71 -13.81
C ASP A 470 -19.24 57.00 -15.17
N PRO A 471 -19.91 57.52 -16.22
CA PRO A 471 -19.25 57.81 -17.51
C PRO A 471 -18.16 58.88 -17.46
N LEU A 472 -18.10 59.66 -16.38
CA LEU A 472 -17.05 60.64 -16.12
C LEU A 472 -16.43 60.37 -14.76
N ALA A 473 -15.10 60.45 -14.69
CA ALA A 473 -14.38 60.27 -13.44
C ALA A 473 -14.77 61.36 -12.42
N TYR A 474 -14.72 61.00 -11.13
CA TYR A 474 -15.10 61.89 -10.04
C TYR A 474 -14.32 63.21 -10.05
N GLU A 475 -13.04 63.15 -10.43
CA GLU A 475 -12.16 64.31 -10.56
C GLU A 475 -12.67 65.30 -11.61
N ILE A 476 -13.23 64.80 -12.72
CA ILE A 476 -13.78 65.65 -13.80
C ILE A 476 -15.04 66.36 -13.32
N TRP A 477 -15.91 65.66 -12.58
CA TRP A 477 -17.09 66.27 -11.96
C TRP A 477 -16.72 67.44 -11.04
N MET A 478 -15.68 67.26 -10.22
CA MET A 478 -15.17 68.33 -9.36
C MET A 478 -14.62 69.51 -10.18
N CYS A 479 -13.86 69.24 -11.25
CA CYS A 479 -13.36 70.28 -12.16
C CYS A 479 -14.49 71.05 -12.86
N ILE A 480 -15.58 70.39 -13.26
CA ILE A 480 -16.75 71.04 -13.86
C ILE A 480 -17.39 72.02 -12.86
N VAL A 481 -17.54 71.63 -11.59
CA VAL A 481 -18.08 72.51 -10.54
C VAL A 481 -17.19 73.73 -10.32
N PHE A 482 -15.87 73.55 -10.25
CA PHE A 482 -14.95 74.67 -10.10
C PHE A 482 -14.92 75.58 -11.33
N ALA A 483 -14.93 75.02 -12.53
CA ALA A 483 -14.98 75.78 -13.78
C ALA A 483 -16.29 76.57 -13.90
N TYR A 484 -17.42 75.97 -13.52
CA TYR A 484 -18.73 76.63 -13.47
C TYR A 484 -18.68 77.87 -12.57
N ILE A 485 -18.29 77.71 -11.31
CA ILE A 485 -18.18 78.84 -10.35
C ILE A 485 -17.18 79.89 -10.87
N GLY A 486 -16.02 79.45 -11.38
CA GLY A 486 -14.99 80.34 -11.90
C GLY A 486 -15.49 81.18 -13.07
N VAL A 487 -16.21 80.57 -14.02
CA VAL A 487 -16.79 81.28 -15.17
C VAL A 487 -17.91 82.22 -14.72
N SER A 488 -18.78 81.83 -13.80
CA SER A 488 -19.81 82.74 -13.25
C SER A 488 -19.21 83.98 -12.60
N VAL A 489 -18.11 83.81 -11.85
CA VAL A 489 -17.41 84.92 -11.19
C VAL A 489 -16.69 85.82 -12.22
N VAL A 490 -15.99 85.23 -13.19
CA VAL A 490 -15.33 86.00 -14.26
C VAL A 490 -16.35 86.80 -15.06
N LEU A 491 -17.49 86.18 -15.40
CA LEU A 491 -18.55 86.84 -16.15
C LEU A 491 -19.18 87.98 -15.33
N PHE A 492 -19.47 87.75 -14.04
CA PHE A 492 -19.92 88.81 -13.13
C PHE A 492 -18.94 90.00 -13.05
N LEU A 493 -17.64 89.74 -12.93
CA LEU A 493 -16.62 90.79 -12.88
C LEU A 493 -16.56 91.57 -14.20
N VAL A 494 -16.49 90.88 -15.33
CA VAL A 494 -16.44 91.50 -16.67
C VAL A 494 -17.68 92.37 -16.91
N SER A 495 -18.86 91.87 -16.56
CA SER A 495 -20.11 92.62 -16.70
C SER A 495 -20.19 93.82 -15.76
N ARG A 496 -19.61 93.75 -14.55
CA ARG A 496 -19.58 94.89 -13.60
C ARG A 496 -18.63 96.00 -14.04
N PHE A 497 -17.49 95.65 -14.64
CA PHE A 497 -16.41 96.60 -15.00
C PHE A 497 -16.52 97.16 -16.43
N SER A 498 -17.21 96.47 -17.34
CA SER A 498 -17.40 96.94 -18.72
C SER A 498 -18.53 97.99 -18.80
N PRO A 499 -18.25 99.27 -19.11
CA PRO A 499 -19.27 100.32 -19.17
C PRO A 499 -20.33 100.09 -20.25
N TYR A 500 -20.00 99.28 -21.28
CA TYR A 500 -20.89 98.94 -22.40
C TYR A 500 -21.97 97.90 -22.05
N GLU A 501 -21.94 97.35 -20.85
CA GLU A 501 -22.93 96.39 -20.35
C GLU A 501 -24.02 97.04 -19.47
N TRP A 502 -23.84 98.32 -19.13
CA TRP A 502 -24.77 99.11 -18.35
C TRP A 502 -25.75 99.81 -19.30
N HIS A 503 -27.05 99.71 -19.01
CA HIS A 503 -28.07 100.41 -19.79
C HIS A 503 -28.85 101.37 -18.90
N THR A 504 -29.19 102.53 -19.44
CA THR A 504 -30.18 103.42 -18.85
C THR A 504 -31.54 102.96 -19.36
N GLU A 505 -32.44 102.55 -18.47
CA GLU A 505 -33.82 102.26 -18.88
C GLU A 505 -34.48 103.57 -19.34
N GLU A 506 -34.73 103.72 -20.64
CA GLU A 506 -35.74 104.68 -21.11
C GLU A 506 -37.11 104.03 -20.89
N PHE A 507 -37.82 104.48 -19.85
CA PHE A 507 -39.22 104.12 -19.66
C PHE A 507 -40.05 104.61 -20.87
N GLU A 508 -40.75 103.70 -21.55
CA GLU A 508 -41.87 104.04 -22.43
C GLU A 508 -43.06 104.55 -21.57
N ASP A 509 -42.96 105.76 -21.03
CA ASP A 509 -44.09 106.69 -20.90
C ASP A 509 -43.58 108.08 -20.48
N GLY A 510 -43.99 109.12 -21.22
CA GLY A 510 -43.40 110.47 -21.18
C GLY A 510 -43.61 111.25 -19.87
N ARG A 511 -42.79 110.97 -18.84
CA ARG A 511 -42.56 111.86 -17.69
C ARG A 511 -41.09 111.89 -17.30
N GLU A 512 -40.44 113.01 -17.61
CA GLU A 512 -39.06 113.32 -17.19
C GLU A 512 -38.94 113.34 -15.66
N THR A 513 -38.31 112.31 -15.10
CA THR A 513 -37.69 112.38 -13.77
C THR A 513 -36.30 111.75 -13.91
N GLN A 514 -35.24 112.55 -13.80
CA GLN A 514 -33.85 112.09 -13.88
C GLN A 514 -33.49 111.26 -12.65
N THR A 515 -33.54 109.94 -12.78
CA THR A 515 -32.78 109.01 -11.95
C THR A 515 -31.78 108.31 -12.85
N ASN A 516 -30.49 108.62 -12.70
CA ASN A 516 -29.39 107.88 -13.32
C ASN A 516 -29.24 106.51 -12.62
N GLU A 517 -30.24 105.63 -12.76
CA GLU A 517 -30.09 104.21 -12.44
C GLU A 517 -29.73 103.49 -13.74
N SER A 518 -28.44 103.44 -14.02
CA SER A 518 -27.91 102.49 -14.99
C SER A 518 -28.07 101.09 -14.41
N THR A 519 -28.89 100.24 -15.01
CA THR A 519 -29.14 98.87 -14.56
C THR A 519 -28.19 97.91 -15.29
N ASN A 520 -27.69 96.92 -14.56
CA ASN A 520 -26.89 95.83 -15.12
C ASN A 520 -27.62 94.53 -14.80
N GLU A 521 -28.10 93.85 -15.85
CA GLU A 521 -28.86 92.61 -15.72
C GLU A 521 -27.97 91.44 -15.23
N PHE A 522 -26.64 91.54 -15.31
CA PHE A 522 -25.71 90.52 -14.83
C PHE A 522 -25.29 90.73 -13.36
N GLY A 523 -26.21 90.45 -12.44
CA GLY A 523 -25.89 90.22 -11.02
C GLY A 523 -25.14 88.89 -10.79
N ILE A 524 -24.68 88.63 -9.56
CA ILE A 524 -23.98 87.37 -9.19
C ILE A 524 -24.87 86.16 -9.50
N PHE A 525 -26.14 86.22 -9.11
CA PHE A 525 -27.11 85.15 -9.35
C PHE A 525 -27.46 85.01 -10.83
N ASN A 526 -27.58 86.13 -11.57
CA ASN A 526 -27.90 86.09 -13.00
C ASN A 526 -26.71 85.58 -13.83
N SER A 527 -25.47 85.86 -13.41
CA SER A 527 -24.26 85.30 -14.03
C SER A 527 -24.15 83.79 -13.79
N LEU A 528 -24.49 83.35 -12.56
CA LEU A 528 -24.56 81.94 -12.21
C LEU A 528 -25.66 81.22 -13.04
N TRP A 529 -26.85 81.82 -13.10
CA TRP A 529 -27.98 81.33 -13.88
C TRP A 529 -27.68 81.25 -15.38
N PHE A 530 -27.03 82.28 -15.95
CA PHE A 530 -26.58 82.27 -17.33
C PHE A 530 -25.59 81.13 -17.60
N SER A 531 -24.58 80.97 -16.73
CA SER A 531 -23.60 79.88 -16.89
C SER A 531 -24.23 78.49 -16.76
N LEU A 532 -25.27 78.33 -15.94
CA LEU A 532 -26.02 77.08 -15.79
C LEU A 532 -26.92 76.80 -17.01
N GLY A 533 -27.66 77.81 -17.49
CA GLY A 533 -28.51 77.69 -18.67
C GLY A 533 -27.71 77.39 -19.94
N ALA A 534 -26.50 77.97 -20.04
CA ALA A 534 -25.52 77.65 -21.08
C ALA A 534 -24.95 76.22 -20.95
N PHE A 535 -24.78 75.73 -19.72
CA PHE A 535 -24.34 74.34 -19.47
C PHE A 535 -25.44 73.33 -19.82
N MET A 536 -26.70 73.58 -19.42
CA MET A 536 -27.81 72.66 -19.67
C MET A 536 -28.40 72.72 -21.09
N GLN A 537 -27.83 73.52 -21.99
CA GLN A 537 -28.29 73.72 -23.38
C GLN A 537 -29.74 74.25 -23.49
N GLN A 538 -30.26 74.92 -22.46
CA GLN A 538 -31.62 75.48 -22.46
C GLN A 538 -31.67 76.94 -22.91
N GLY A 539 -30.51 77.62 -22.98
CA GLY A 539 -30.45 79.06 -23.24
C GLY A 539 -30.81 79.89 -21.99
N CYS A 540 -30.70 81.20 -22.12
CA CYS A 540 -31.10 82.16 -21.09
C CYS A 540 -31.67 83.40 -21.79
N ASP A 541 -32.64 84.06 -21.19
CA ASP A 541 -33.22 85.30 -21.72
C ASP A 541 -32.22 86.47 -21.71
N ILE A 542 -31.18 86.34 -20.89
CA ILE A 542 -30.15 87.34 -20.67
C ILE A 542 -28.90 86.96 -21.48
N SER A 543 -28.33 87.89 -22.26
CA SER A 543 -27.13 87.63 -23.06
C SER A 543 -26.07 88.74 -22.89
N PRO A 544 -24.77 88.38 -22.78
CA PRO A 544 -23.72 89.38 -22.62
C PRO A 544 -23.62 90.26 -23.88
N ARG A 545 -23.68 91.57 -23.70
CA ARG A 545 -23.61 92.55 -24.78
C ARG A 545 -22.18 92.98 -25.10
N SER A 546 -21.31 93.03 -24.09
CA SER A 546 -19.92 93.44 -24.26
C SER A 546 -19.11 92.38 -25.04
N LEU A 547 -18.13 92.84 -25.82
CA LEU A 547 -17.25 91.93 -26.57
C LEU A 547 -16.51 90.97 -25.63
N SER A 548 -16.03 91.47 -24.49
CA SER A 548 -15.34 90.67 -23.46
C SER A 548 -16.26 89.61 -22.84
N GLY A 549 -17.50 89.95 -22.47
CA GLY A 549 -18.47 89.00 -21.94
C GLY A 549 -18.87 87.93 -22.96
N ARG A 550 -19.00 88.30 -24.24
CA ARG A 550 -19.26 87.36 -25.33
C ARG A 550 -18.12 86.38 -25.57
N ILE A 551 -16.85 86.80 -25.41
CA ILE A 551 -15.70 85.89 -25.52
C ILE A 551 -15.73 84.87 -24.38
N VAL A 552 -15.97 85.31 -23.14
CA VAL A 552 -16.09 84.41 -21.97
C VAL A 552 -17.23 83.41 -22.18
N GLY A 553 -18.41 83.90 -22.59
CA GLY A 553 -19.57 83.06 -22.91
C GLY A 553 -19.32 82.09 -24.07
N GLY A 554 -18.62 82.52 -25.11
CA GLY A 554 -18.28 81.68 -26.28
C GLY A 554 -17.31 80.56 -25.94
N VAL A 555 -16.29 80.83 -25.11
CA VAL A 555 -15.37 79.79 -24.61
C VAL A 555 -16.11 78.82 -23.69
N TRP A 556 -17.00 79.32 -22.83
CA TRP A 556 -17.86 78.47 -21.99
C TRP A 556 -18.76 77.58 -22.84
N TRP A 557 -19.41 78.10 -23.88
CA TRP A 557 -20.20 77.31 -24.82
C TRP A 557 -19.40 76.22 -25.53
N PHE A 558 -18.18 76.52 -25.97
CA PHE A 558 -17.33 75.51 -26.59
C PHE A 558 -16.94 74.41 -25.58
N PHE A 559 -16.63 74.80 -24.34
CA PHE A 559 -16.33 73.87 -23.26
C PHE A 559 -17.52 72.97 -22.93
N THR A 560 -18.72 73.53 -22.75
CA THR A 560 -19.94 72.76 -22.41
C THR A 560 -20.32 71.80 -23.53
N LEU A 561 -20.19 72.22 -24.79
CA LEU A 561 -20.41 71.37 -25.96
C LEU A 561 -19.50 70.14 -25.93
N ILE A 562 -18.19 70.32 -25.74
CA ILE A 562 -17.23 69.20 -25.68
C ILE A 562 -17.56 68.25 -24.52
N ILE A 563 -17.85 68.78 -23.33
CA ILE A 563 -18.11 67.97 -22.14
C ILE A 563 -19.37 67.12 -22.32
N ILE A 564 -20.46 67.72 -22.81
CA ILE A 564 -21.73 66.99 -22.97
C ILE A 564 -21.63 65.97 -24.10
N SER A 565 -21.00 66.31 -25.22
CA SER A 565 -20.75 65.35 -26.30
C SER A 565 -19.87 64.18 -25.85
N SER A 566 -18.88 64.43 -25.00
CA SER A 566 -18.01 63.37 -24.45
C SER A 566 -18.76 62.50 -23.43
N TYR A 567 -19.60 63.12 -22.59
CA TYR A 567 -20.46 62.41 -21.65
C TYR A 567 -21.44 61.48 -22.37
N THR A 568 -22.12 61.98 -23.41
CA THR A 568 -23.08 61.16 -24.18
C THR A 568 -22.39 60.01 -24.92
N ALA A 569 -21.19 60.24 -25.47
CA ALA A 569 -20.38 59.19 -26.09
C ALA A 569 -19.96 58.10 -25.09
N ASN A 570 -19.45 58.49 -23.91
CA ASN A 570 -19.02 57.55 -22.87
C ASN A 570 -20.20 56.82 -22.24
N LEU A 571 -21.34 57.49 -22.02
CA LEU A 571 -22.56 56.87 -21.52
C LEU A 571 -23.06 55.80 -22.49
N ALA A 572 -23.06 56.09 -23.80
CA ALA A 572 -23.40 55.10 -24.82
C ALA A 572 -22.46 53.89 -24.77
N ALA A 573 -21.15 54.11 -24.63
CA ALA A 573 -20.19 53.02 -24.47
C ALA A 573 -20.43 52.20 -23.19
N PHE A 574 -20.68 52.87 -22.06
CA PHE A 574 -20.92 52.23 -20.76
C PHE A 574 -22.17 51.35 -20.76
N LEU A 575 -23.24 51.78 -21.44
CA LEU A 575 -24.47 50.98 -21.61
C LEU A 575 -24.28 49.77 -22.52
N THR A 576 -23.27 49.77 -23.40
CA THR A 576 -22.98 48.65 -24.30
C THR A 576 -21.99 47.63 -23.73
N VAL A 577 -21.10 48.05 -22.83
CA VAL A 577 -20.01 47.20 -22.31
C VAL A 577 -20.18 46.97 -20.81
N GLU A 578 -20.87 45.89 -20.45
CA GLU A 578 -20.90 45.38 -19.09
C GLU A 578 -19.67 44.49 -18.84
N ARG A 579 -18.66 45.00 -18.13
CA ARG A 579 -17.49 44.19 -17.74
C ARG A 579 -17.82 43.31 -16.54
N MET A 580 -17.51 42.01 -16.63
CA MET A 580 -17.45 41.13 -15.47
C MET A 580 -16.15 41.40 -14.72
N VAL A 581 -16.23 41.79 -13.45
CA VAL A 581 -15.06 41.92 -12.57
C VAL A 581 -14.92 40.60 -11.80
N SER A 582 -13.79 39.92 -11.95
CA SER A 582 -13.46 38.78 -11.10
C SER A 582 -12.91 39.31 -9.78
N PRO A 583 -13.48 38.94 -8.62
CA PRO A 583 -12.97 39.39 -7.32
C PRO A 583 -11.64 38.73 -6.94
N ILE A 584 -11.29 37.60 -7.57
CA ILE A 584 -10.07 36.83 -7.30
C ILE A 584 -9.45 36.42 -8.64
N GLU A 585 -8.17 36.73 -8.82
CA GLU A 585 -7.39 36.25 -9.97
C GLU A 585 -6.25 35.31 -9.55
N SER A 586 -5.76 35.46 -8.31
CA SER A 586 -4.63 34.69 -7.79
C SER A 586 -4.89 34.08 -6.41
N ALA A 587 -4.05 33.10 -6.04
CA ALA A 587 -4.05 32.53 -4.70
C ALA A 587 -3.59 33.56 -3.63
N GLU A 588 -2.79 34.56 -4.02
CA GLU A 588 -2.34 35.61 -3.12
C GLU A 588 -3.52 36.49 -2.67
N ASP A 589 -4.44 36.79 -3.59
CA ASP A 589 -5.65 37.56 -3.28
C ASP A 589 -6.48 36.87 -2.19
N LEU A 590 -6.58 35.53 -2.24
CA LEU A 590 -7.26 34.73 -1.22
C LEU A 590 -6.60 34.82 0.15
N SER A 591 -5.27 34.96 0.21
CA SER A 591 -4.52 35.05 1.47
C SER A 591 -4.58 36.43 2.14
N LYS A 592 -4.78 37.49 1.35
CA LYS A 592 -4.85 38.89 1.83
C LYS A 592 -6.21 39.26 2.41
N GLN A 593 -7.24 38.47 2.10
CA GLN A 593 -8.62 38.71 2.47
C GLN A 593 -9.15 37.59 3.37
N THR A 594 -10.21 37.87 4.13
CA THR A 594 -10.84 36.89 5.04
C THR A 594 -12.35 36.74 4.79
N GLU A 595 -12.88 37.35 3.74
CA GLU A 595 -14.32 37.37 3.41
C GLU A 595 -14.74 36.08 2.67
N ILE A 596 -13.91 35.61 1.77
CA ILE A 596 -14.11 34.40 0.96
C ILE A 596 -13.26 33.28 1.55
N ALA A 597 -13.92 32.30 2.16
CA ALA A 597 -13.28 31.08 2.62
C ALA A 597 -12.80 30.22 1.44
N TYR A 598 -11.68 29.51 1.63
CA TYR A 598 -11.12 28.57 0.68
C TYR A 598 -10.75 27.25 1.38
N GLY A 599 -10.70 26.16 0.62
CA GLY A 599 -10.39 24.83 1.16
C GLY A 599 -10.04 23.83 0.06
N THR A 600 -9.57 22.66 0.46
CA THR A 600 -9.14 21.57 -0.44
C THR A 600 -9.84 20.27 -0.06
N LEU A 601 -9.81 19.28 -0.97
CA LEU A 601 -10.35 17.95 -0.69
C LEU A 601 -9.58 17.23 0.44
N ASP A 602 -10.32 16.59 1.36
CA ASP A 602 -9.74 15.77 2.42
C ASP A 602 -9.03 14.53 1.86
N SER A 603 -7.89 14.16 2.46
CA SER A 603 -7.00 13.09 1.96
C SER A 603 -6.53 13.26 0.51
N GLY A 604 -6.60 14.49 -0.03
CA GLY A 604 -6.07 14.85 -1.34
C GLY A 604 -4.59 15.23 -1.28
N SER A 605 -3.87 15.03 -2.39
CA SER A 605 -2.47 15.44 -2.55
C SER A 605 -2.29 16.94 -2.35
N THR A 606 -3.24 17.77 -2.81
CA THR A 606 -3.20 19.23 -2.65
C THR A 606 -3.22 19.65 -1.18
N LYS A 607 -3.96 18.94 -0.32
CA LYS A 607 -4.02 19.25 1.12
C LYS A 607 -2.66 19.01 1.78
N GLU A 608 -2.00 17.91 1.42
CA GLU A 608 -0.68 17.57 1.95
C GLU A 608 0.42 18.47 1.37
N PHE A 609 0.26 18.97 0.15
CA PHE A 609 1.22 19.92 -0.46
C PHE A 609 1.30 21.26 0.30
N PHE A 610 0.17 21.74 0.85
CA PHE A 610 0.11 22.99 1.63
C PHE A 610 0.34 22.81 3.13
N ARG A 611 0.51 21.56 3.60
CA ARG A 611 0.78 21.24 5.00
C ARG A 611 2.29 21.19 5.24
#